data_AF-A0A3D3I708-F1
#
_entry.id   AF-A0A3D3I708-F1
#
_cell.length_a   1.000
_cell.length_b   1.000
_cell.length_c   1.000
_cell.angle_alpha   90.00
_cell.angle_beta   90.00
_cell.angle_gamma   90.00
#
_symmetry.space_group_name_H-M   'P 1'
#
loop_
_entity.id
_entity.type
_entity.pdbx_description
1 polymer ?
#
loop_
_entity_poly.entity_id
_entity_poly.type
_entity_poly.pdbx_seq_one_letter_code
_entity_poly.pdbx_strand_id
1 'polypeptide(L)'
;MKKLIIPLLLLAFSCENVEVEKSASKLDPSLLMSLASKNADGARKTVTSSGDILADINAALASRGMQIQVSMMEYYGADETGNTVFFNNRGNKQLSADFVPADPRRGGDADIKYLIDDTESSTSSGLTGAQTNSAITSSMNTWNNISCSSGLAINTFGPLPIDFGIVQFIFGLGGNGGLFTDVMHAGFLPAPLFDAIAPNGSSFILGVTFTFNWVDGDGNPTDIDNNGKTDVALREIYYNDTFGWNIGSTYDVETVSLHEAGHALSQGHFGKAFRSGGNNKLHFSPRAVMNAAYSGVQREIAETDNAGHCSNWASWPNN
;
A
#
# COMPACT_ATOMS: atom_id res chain seq x y z
N MET A 1 48.63 24.90 50.27
CA MET A 1 48.72 23.42 50.17
C MET A 1 47.73 22.76 51.12
N LYS A 2 46.59 22.27 50.62
CA LYS A 2 46.01 20.94 50.90
C LYS A 2 44.69 20.79 50.10
N LYS A 3 44.38 19.54 49.78
CA LYS A 3 43.69 19.05 48.58
C LYS A 3 42.17 19.25 48.53
N LEU A 4 41.70 19.36 47.28
CA LEU A 4 40.37 19.13 46.72
C LEU A 4 39.76 17.77 47.12
N ILE A 5 38.48 17.74 47.49
CA ILE A 5 37.58 16.58 47.35
C ILE A 5 36.18 17.12 46.95
N ILE A 6 35.71 16.67 45.78
CA ILE A 6 34.35 16.89 45.25
C ILE A 6 33.51 15.67 45.65
N PRO A 7 32.29 15.83 46.22
CA PRO A 7 31.33 14.74 46.26
C PRO A 7 30.41 14.81 45.03
N LEU A 8 30.50 13.72 44.26
CA LEU A 8 29.53 13.23 43.29
C LEU A 8 28.22 12.89 44.03
N LEU A 9 27.06 13.40 43.59
CA LEU A 9 25.77 12.91 44.08
C LEU A 9 24.80 12.65 42.92
N LEU A 10 24.23 11.45 43.01
CA LEU A 10 23.40 10.69 42.07
C LEU A 10 22.21 11.44 41.47
N LEU A 11 21.99 11.16 40.18
CA LEU A 11 20.68 11.24 39.53
C LEU A 11 19.70 10.28 40.20
N ALA A 12 18.53 10.78 40.57
CA ALA A 12 17.33 9.98 40.81
C ALA A 12 16.27 10.39 39.78
N PHE A 13 15.95 9.46 38.88
CA PHE A 13 14.75 9.52 38.06
C PHE A 13 13.55 9.15 38.95
N SER A 14 12.53 10.01 39.02
CA SER A 14 11.21 9.63 39.51
C SER A 14 10.27 9.48 38.31
N CYS A 15 9.76 8.27 38.09
CA CYS A 15 8.59 8.02 37.26
C CYS A 15 7.37 8.67 37.90
N GLU A 16 6.71 9.58 37.20
CA GLU A 16 5.30 9.90 37.45
C GLU A 16 4.45 9.07 36.49
N ASN A 17 3.59 8.24 37.07
CA ASN A 17 2.53 7.53 36.36
C ASN A 17 1.46 8.55 35.99
N VAL A 18 1.24 8.74 34.69
CA VAL A 18 -0.01 9.33 34.19
C VAL A 18 -0.91 8.18 33.78
N GLU A 19 -1.93 7.92 34.60
CA GLU A 19 -3.10 7.16 34.15
C GLU A 19 -3.75 7.96 33.02
N VAL A 20 -3.67 7.45 31.79
CA VAL A 20 -4.46 7.97 30.68
C VAL A 20 -5.81 7.27 30.72
N GLU A 21 -6.83 7.99 31.19
CA GLU A 21 -8.22 7.62 31.05
C GLU A 21 -8.54 7.35 29.57
N LYS A 22 -9.23 6.22 29.33
CA LYS A 22 -9.79 5.86 28.04
C LYS A 22 -10.79 6.93 27.58
N SER A 23 -10.35 7.77 26.66
CA SER A 23 -11.21 8.57 25.79
C SER A 23 -10.82 8.26 24.35
N ALA A 24 -11.68 7.54 23.63
CA ALA A 24 -11.57 7.37 22.20
C ALA A 24 -11.88 8.72 21.52
N SER A 25 -10.88 9.58 21.42
CA SER A 25 -10.98 10.81 20.62
C SER A 25 -10.53 10.52 19.19
N LYS A 26 -11.43 10.76 18.24
CA LYS A 26 -11.13 10.87 16.81
C LYS A 26 -9.82 11.63 16.61
N LEU A 27 -8.87 11.06 15.88
CA LEU A 27 -7.60 11.70 15.54
C LEU A 27 -7.88 13.08 14.92
N ASP A 28 -7.35 14.13 15.56
CA ASP A 28 -7.53 15.52 15.16
C ASP A 28 -6.65 15.81 13.91
N PRO A 29 -7.22 16.28 12.79
CA PRO A 29 -6.47 16.65 11.58
C PRO A 29 -5.33 17.67 11.84
N SER A 30 -5.44 18.50 12.88
CA SER A 30 -4.39 19.45 13.26
C SER A 30 -3.16 18.77 13.87
N LEU A 31 -3.33 17.61 14.50
CA LEU A 31 -2.24 16.79 15.03
C LEU A 31 -1.48 16.08 13.91
N LEU A 32 -2.18 15.63 12.86
CA LEU A 32 -1.60 15.10 11.62
C LEU A 32 -0.75 16.16 10.88
N MET A 33 -1.21 17.40 10.80
CA MET A 33 -0.44 18.53 10.25
C MET A 33 0.85 18.82 11.04
N SER A 34 0.81 18.73 12.38
CA SER A 34 1.99 18.93 13.24
C SER A 34 3.04 17.82 13.10
N LEU A 35 2.65 16.61 12.70
CA LEU A 35 3.56 15.49 12.45
C LEU A 35 4.15 15.58 11.04
N ALA A 36 3.34 16.00 10.05
CA ALA A 36 3.78 16.20 8.68
C ALA A 36 4.86 17.29 8.54
N SER A 37 4.79 18.38 9.32
CA SER A 37 5.78 19.47 9.24
C SER A 37 7.13 19.14 9.88
N LYS A 38 7.16 18.25 10.89
CA LYS A 38 8.42 17.82 11.54
C LYS A 38 9.22 16.83 10.71
N ASN A 39 8.59 16.12 9.77
CA ASN A 39 9.25 15.13 8.90
C ASN A 39 9.83 15.72 7.61
N ALA A 40 9.53 16.99 7.27
CA ALA A 40 10.01 17.64 6.06
C ALA A 40 11.52 17.96 6.11
N ASP A 41 12.11 18.14 7.29
CA ASP A 41 13.53 18.51 7.46
C ASP A 41 14.49 17.33 7.65
N GLY A 42 13.99 16.09 7.65
CA GLY A 42 14.78 14.86 7.77
C GLY A 42 15.48 14.49 6.47
N ALA A 43 16.60 15.17 6.19
CA ALA A 43 17.66 14.87 5.20
C ALA A 43 17.26 13.91 4.06
N ARG A 44 16.97 14.49 2.88
CA ARG A 44 16.90 13.81 1.59
C ARG A 44 18.24 13.11 1.31
N LYS A 45 18.40 11.87 1.77
CA LYS A 45 19.58 11.05 1.49
C LYS A 45 19.38 10.43 0.11
N THR A 46 20.28 10.71 -0.82
CA THR A 46 20.35 10.03 -2.10
C THR A 46 20.54 8.54 -1.82
N VAL A 47 19.49 7.74 -2.02
CA VAL A 47 19.58 6.29 -1.91
C VAL A 47 20.47 5.82 -3.06
N THR A 48 21.69 5.37 -2.74
CA THR A 48 22.52 4.63 -3.69
C THR A 48 21.83 3.30 -3.92
N SER A 49 21.21 3.13 -5.10
CA SER A 49 20.40 1.96 -5.36
C SER A 49 21.24 0.69 -5.35
N SER A 50 20.83 -0.28 -4.54
CA SER A 50 21.42 -1.62 -4.50
C SER A 50 20.99 -2.50 -5.69
N GLY A 51 20.03 -2.05 -6.49
CA GLY A 51 19.32 -2.87 -7.47
C GLY A 51 18.19 -3.70 -6.86
N ASP A 52 18.02 -3.66 -5.54
CA ASP A 52 16.87 -4.20 -4.81
C ASP A 52 16.11 -3.05 -4.15
N ILE A 53 15.00 -2.64 -4.79
CA ILE A 53 14.15 -1.54 -4.33
C ILE A 53 13.62 -1.75 -2.90
N LEU A 54 13.33 -2.98 -2.49
CA LEU A 54 12.78 -3.23 -1.16
C LEU A 54 13.86 -3.03 -0.09
N ALA A 55 15.09 -3.50 -0.36
CA ALA A 55 16.23 -3.25 0.51
C ALA A 55 16.55 -1.75 0.62
N ASP A 56 16.48 -1.03 -0.50
CA ASP A 56 16.68 0.42 -0.58
C ASP A 56 15.64 1.18 0.26
N ILE A 57 14.35 0.83 0.16
CA ILE A 57 13.26 1.38 0.97
C ILE A 57 13.48 1.06 2.46
N ASN A 58 13.77 -0.20 2.80
CA ASN A 58 13.96 -0.61 4.20
C ASN A 58 15.16 0.09 4.86
N ALA A 59 16.25 0.27 4.13
CA ALA A 59 17.38 1.06 4.62
C ALA A 59 16.99 2.51 4.89
N ALA A 60 16.17 3.11 4.02
CA ALA A 60 15.64 4.46 4.22
C ALA A 60 14.72 4.55 5.43
N LEU A 61 13.76 3.62 5.59
CA LEU A 61 12.85 3.55 6.75
C LEU A 61 13.62 3.41 8.07
N ALA A 62 14.57 2.48 8.12
CA ALA A 62 15.40 2.25 9.30
C ALA A 62 16.24 3.50 9.65
N SER A 63 16.80 4.19 8.65
CA SER A 63 17.56 5.43 8.88
C SER A 63 16.70 6.57 9.44
N ARG A 64 15.38 6.49 9.27
CA ARG A 64 14.39 7.44 9.79
C ARG A 64 13.80 6.97 11.14
N GLY A 65 14.25 5.84 11.68
CA GLY A 65 13.77 5.28 12.93
C GLY A 65 12.32 4.79 12.87
N MET A 66 11.82 4.48 11.66
CA MET A 66 10.46 3.99 11.48
C MET A 66 10.38 2.51 11.89
N GLN A 67 9.35 2.16 12.67
CA GLN A 67 9.09 0.78 13.11
C GLN A 67 8.24 0.01 12.09
N ILE A 68 8.56 0.19 10.81
CA ILE A 68 7.94 -0.52 9.70
C ILE A 68 9.00 -0.95 8.70
N GLN A 69 8.69 -1.97 7.91
CA GLN A 69 9.48 -2.38 6.75
C GLN A 69 8.57 -2.69 5.57
N VAL A 70 9.00 -2.38 4.36
CA VAL A 70 8.38 -2.92 3.15
C VAL A 70 8.76 -4.39 3.02
N SER A 71 7.78 -5.28 2.93
CA SER A 71 8.03 -6.73 2.83
C SER A 71 7.81 -7.28 1.44
N MET A 72 6.90 -6.68 0.67
CA MET A 72 6.59 -7.11 -0.68
C MET A 72 6.00 -5.95 -1.49
N MET A 73 6.03 -6.16 -2.80
CA MET A 73 5.33 -5.33 -3.78
C MET A 73 4.69 -6.25 -4.81
N GLU A 74 3.46 -5.95 -5.18
CA GLU A 74 2.69 -6.63 -6.21
C GLU A 74 2.38 -5.61 -7.31
N TYR A 75 2.58 -6.00 -8.57
CA TYR A 75 2.37 -5.09 -9.70
C TYR A 75 1.52 -5.73 -10.79
N TYR A 76 0.71 -4.89 -11.45
CA TYR A 76 -0.18 -5.29 -12.53
C TYR A 76 0.40 -4.94 -13.91
N GLY A 77 0.58 -5.93 -14.77
CA GLY A 77 1.29 -5.79 -16.05
C GLY A 77 0.42 -5.57 -17.29
N ALA A 78 0.90 -4.82 -18.27
CA ALA A 78 0.42 -4.73 -19.63
C ALA A 78 1.27 -5.66 -20.52
N ASP A 79 0.77 -6.88 -20.79
CA ASP A 79 1.23 -7.87 -21.77
C ASP A 79 2.72 -7.89 -22.18
N GLU A 80 3.46 -8.93 -21.78
CA GLU A 80 4.77 -9.25 -22.37
C GLU A 80 4.64 -10.19 -23.60
N THR A 81 5.61 -10.22 -24.52
CA THR A 81 5.49 -10.94 -25.82
C THR A 81 6.23 -12.29 -25.87
N GLY A 82 5.56 -13.35 -26.34
CA GLY A 82 6.15 -14.66 -26.73
C GLY A 82 5.19 -15.86 -26.54
N ASN A 83 5.49 -17.05 -27.08
CA ASN A 83 4.78 -18.30 -26.74
C ASN A 83 5.11 -18.68 -25.28
N THR A 84 4.44 -18.01 -24.35
CA THR A 84 4.88 -17.89 -22.95
C THR A 84 3.68 -18.04 -22.03
N VAL A 85 3.85 -18.80 -20.94
CA VAL A 85 2.97 -18.69 -19.76
C VAL A 85 3.48 -17.48 -18.99
N PHE A 86 2.69 -16.41 -18.94
CA PHE A 86 3.11 -15.13 -18.34
C PHE A 86 3.10 -15.19 -16.82
N PHE A 87 2.08 -15.86 -16.27
CA PHE A 87 1.97 -16.15 -14.85
C PHE A 87 1.11 -17.41 -14.66
N ASN A 88 1.27 -18.08 -13.52
CA ASN A 88 0.50 -19.26 -13.14
C ASN A 88 0.34 -19.32 -11.62
N ASN A 89 -0.50 -18.43 -11.09
CA ASN A 89 -0.74 -18.28 -9.67
C ASN A 89 -1.99 -19.08 -9.31
N ARG A 90 -1.81 -20.29 -8.77
CA ARG A 90 -2.91 -21.18 -8.34
C ARG A 90 -2.95 -21.37 -6.82
N GLY A 91 -2.43 -20.39 -6.08
CA GLY A 91 -2.46 -20.38 -4.62
C GLY A 91 -3.86 -20.10 -4.06
N ASN A 92 -3.93 -19.85 -2.75
CA ASN A 92 -5.17 -19.56 -2.03
C ASN A 92 -5.69 -18.11 -2.19
N LYS A 93 -5.07 -17.29 -3.05
CA LYS A 93 -5.36 -15.85 -3.24
C LYS A 93 -5.17 -14.99 -1.99
N GLN A 94 -4.40 -15.46 -1.02
CA GLN A 94 -4.09 -14.68 0.18
C GLN A 94 -2.63 -14.25 0.16
N LEU A 95 -2.37 -13.05 0.65
CA LEU A 95 -1.02 -12.61 0.97
C LEU A 95 -0.58 -13.18 2.32
N SER A 96 0.73 -13.22 2.55
CA SER A 96 1.31 -13.67 3.82
C SER A 96 1.32 -12.60 4.91
N ALA A 97 0.77 -11.43 4.62
CA ALA A 97 0.65 -10.29 5.52
C ALA A 97 -0.80 -9.78 5.48
N ASP A 98 -1.36 -9.45 6.64
CA ASP A 98 -2.75 -8.99 6.74
C ASP A 98 -2.88 -7.91 7.81
N PHE A 99 -3.98 -7.16 7.73
CA PHE A 99 -4.32 -6.21 8.78
C PHE A 99 -4.79 -6.94 10.05
N VAL A 100 -4.49 -6.39 11.22
CA VAL A 100 -5.01 -6.90 12.49
C VAL A 100 -6.21 -6.04 12.95
N PRO A 101 -7.35 -6.64 13.35
CA PRO A 101 -8.49 -5.89 13.85
C PRO A 101 -8.15 -5.14 15.13
N ALA A 102 -8.58 -3.87 15.20
CA ALA A 102 -8.37 -3.01 16.37
C ALA A 102 -6.91 -2.92 16.83
N ASP A 103 -5.95 -3.04 15.89
CA ASP A 103 -4.53 -2.87 16.20
C ASP A 103 -4.30 -1.47 16.80
N PRO A 104 -3.79 -1.35 18.04
CA PRO A 104 -3.57 -0.06 18.68
C PRO A 104 -2.58 0.83 17.90
N ARG A 105 -1.68 0.23 17.11
CA ARG A 105 -0.74 0.96 16.25
C ARG A 105 -1.43 1.62 15.05
N ARG A 106 -2.60 1.12 14.67
CA ARG A 106 -3.51 1.69 13.67
C ARG A 106 -4.63 2.55 14.28
N GLY A 107 -4.46 2.95 15.55
CA GLY A 107 -5.44 3.75 16.27
C GLY A 107 -6.59 2.95 16.89
N GLY A 108 -6.51 1.61 16.89
CA GLY A 108 -7.47 0.74 17.55
C GLY A 108 -8.82 0.59 16.84
N ASP A 109 -8.89 0.96 15.56
CA ASP A 109 -10.09 0.81 14.74
C ASP A 109 -10.13 -0.57 14.06
N ALA A 110 -11.33 -1.12 13.91
CA ALA A 110 -11.57 -2.32 13.11
C ALA A 110 -11.89 -1.97 11.65
N ASP A 111 -12.18 -0.72 11.34
CA ASP A 111 -12.38 -0.30 9.96
C ASP A 111 -11.06 -0.35 9.16
N ILE A 112 -11.17 -0.55 7.84
CA ILE A 112 -10.07 -0.25 6.91
C ILE A 112 -10.32 1.10 6.29
N LYS A 113 -9.36 2.02 6.47
CA LYS A 113 -9.47 3.38 5.96
C LYS A 113 -8.54 3.61 4.78
N TYR A 114 -9.03 4.38 3.82
CA TYR A 114 -8.23 4.76 2.67
C TYR A 114 -8.20 6.26 2.41
N LEU A 115 -7.12 6.68 1.76
CA LEU A 115 -6.89 8.03 1.27
C LEU A 115 -6.55 7.97 -0.22
N ILE A 116 -6.93 9.02 -0.92
CA ILE A 116 -6.55 9.26 -2.32
C ILE A 116 -5.78 10.56 -2.34
N ASP A 117 -4.56 10.51 -2.89
CA ASP A 117 -3.74 11.69 -3.02
C ASP A 117 -4.29 12.56 -4.13
N ASP A 118 -4.50 13.83 -3.82
CA ASP A 118 -5.05 14.80 -4.78
C ASP A 118 -3.95 15.65 -5.44
N THR A 119 -2.68 15.58 -4.98
CA THR A 119 -1.57 16.33 -5.59
C THR A 119 -1.06 15.67 -6.88
N GLU A 120 -0.97 14.35 -6.91
CA GLU A 120 -0.56 13.54 -8.07
C GLU A 120 -1.76 12.79 -8.68
N SER A 121 -2.95 13.42 -8.71
CA SER A 121 -4.19 12.78 -9.16
C SER A 121 -4.46 12.94 -10.67
N SER A 122 -3.92 13.98 -11.32
CA SER A 122 -4.05 14.16 -12.77
C SER A 122 -3.03 13.33 -13.55
N THR A 123 -3.40 12.91 -14.76
CA THR A 123 -2.53 12.06 -15.60
C THR A 123 -1.95 12.80 -16.80
N SER A 124 -0.79 12.35 -17.29
CA SER A 124 -0.17 12.86 -18.51
C SER A 124 -1.05 12.69 -19.77
N SER A 125 -1.97 11.71 -19.75
CA SER A 125 -2.94 11.48 -20.83
C SER A 125 -4.12 12.47 -20.84
N GLY A 126 -4.21 13.34 -19.84
CA GLY A 126 -5.19 14.43 -19.76
C GLY A 126 -6.42 14.13 -18.90
N LEU A 127 -6.47 13.00 -18.16
CA LEU A 127 -7.49 12.82 -17.13
C LEU A 127 -7.24 13.77 -15.95
N THR A 128 -8.31 14.40 -15.50
CA THR A 128 -8.31 15.27 -14.30
C THR A 128 -8.31 14.46 -13.01
N GLY A 129 -7.84 15.07 -11.92
CA GLY A 129 -7.91 14.47 -10.57
C GLY A 129 -9.33 14.06 -10.16
N ALA A 130 -10.35 14.83 -10.54
CA ALA A 130 -11.74 14.46 -10.27
C ALA A 130 -12.14 13.14 -10.96
N GLN A 131 -11.65 12.87 -12.17
CA GLN A 131 -11.96 11.65 -12.92
C GLN A 131 -11.24 10.44 -12.31
N THR A 132 -9.96 10.57 -11.99
CA THR A 132 -9.16 9.49 -11.39
C THR A 132 -9.62 9.19 -9.96
N ASN A 133 -9.85 10.21 -9.12
CA ASN A 133 -10.34 10.03 -7.75
C ASN A 133 -11.73 9.38 -7.73
N SER A 134 -12.61 9.74 -8.67
CA SER A 134 -13.91 9.08 -8.82
C SER A 134 -13.78 7.61 -9.20
N ALA A 135 -12.85 7.27 -10.10
CA ALA A 135 -12.59 5.89 -10.51
C ALA A 135 -12.02 5.06 -9.35
N ILE A 136 -11.05 5.60 -8.62
CA ILE A 136 -10.46 4.96 -7.43
C ILE A 136 -11.53 4.76 -6.35
N THR A 137 -12.33 5.79 -6.06
CA THR A 137 -13.45 5.68 -5.12
C THR A 137 -14.45 4.59 -5.54
N SER A 138 -14.76 4.49 -6.84
CA SER A 138 -15.62 3.43 -7.37
C SER A 138 -15.03 2.04 -7.09
N SER A 139 -13.72 1.85 -7.33
CA SER A 139 -13.08 0.57 -7.04
C SER A 139 -13.10 0.17 -5.57
N MET A 140 -12.87 1.12 -4.66
CA MET A 140 -12.96 0.88 -3.21
C MET A 140 -14.40 0.53 -2.81
N ASN A 141 -15.39 1.23 -3.37
CA ASN A 141 -16.80 0.92 -3.15
C ASN A 141 -17.17 -0.47 -3.66
N THR A 142 -16.62 -0.90 -4.80
CA THR A 142 -16.86 -2.24 -5.34
C THR A 142 -16.41 -3.33 -4.35
N TRP A 143 -15.23 -3.19 -3.74
CA TRP A 143 -14.78 -4.10 -2.68
C TRP A 143 -15.63 -3.98 -1.41
N ASN A 144 -16.01 -2.76 -1.01
CA ASN A 144 -16.84 -2.52 0.18
C ASN A 144 -18.24 -3.13 0.07
N ASN A 145 -18.77 -3.21 -1.15
CA ASN A 145 -20.12 -3.74 -1.42
C ASN A 145 -20.19 -5.27 -1.44
N ILE A 146 -19.06 -5.98 -1.30
CA ILE A 146 -19.06 -7.43 -1.13
C ILE A 146 -19.62 -7.79 0.25
N SER A 147 -20.48 -8.80 0.32
CA SER A 147 -21.15 -9.19 1.58
C SER A 147 -20.18 -9.49 2.73
N CYS A 148 -19.02 -10.07 2.42
CA CYS A 148 -17.97 -10.39 3.38
C CYS A 148 -17.19 -9.15 3.88
N SER A 149 -17.41 -7.97 3.30
CA SER A 149 -16.87 -6.68 3.78
C SER A 149 -17.76 -6.02 4.84
N SER A 150 -18.91 -6.61 5.17
CA SER A 150 -19.91 -5.99 6.07
C SER A 150 -19.37 -5.66 7.47
N GLY A 151 -18.41 -6.42 7.99
CA GLY A 151 -17.72 -6.12 9.25
C GLY A 151 -16.48 -5.24 9.10
N LEU A 152 -15.97 -5.06 7.88
CA LEU A 152 -14.70 -4.39 7.57
C LEU A 152 -14.85 -2.87 7.43
N ALA A 153 -16.00 -2.41 6.91
CA ALA A 153 -16.32 -1.01 6.65
C ALA A 153 -15.16 -0.24 5.99
N ILE A 154 -15.00 -0.41 4.66
CA ILE A 154 -13.95 0.25 3.89
C ILE A 154 -14.33 1.71 3.66
N ASN A 155 -13.71 2.62 4.42
CA ASN A 155 -14.14 4.02 4.51
C ASN A 155 -13.03 4.97 4.05
N THR A 156 -13.40 6.03 3.34
CA THR A 156 -12.44 7.11 3.05
C THR A 156 -12.25 8.01 4.28
N PHE A 157 -11.02 8.46 4.52
CA PHE A 157 -10.76 9.56 5.46
C PHE A 157 -11.22 10.93 4.93
N GLY A 158 -11.63 11.00 3.66
CA GLY A 158 -11.92 12.25 2.97
C GLY A 158 -10.65 12.89 2.39
N PRO A 159 -10.80 14.03 1.69
CA PRO A 159 -9.67 14.69 1.06
C PRO A 159 -8.74 15.31 2.11
N LEU A 160 -7.43 15.16 1.90
CA LEU A 160 -6.40 15.86 2.67
C LEU A 160 -5.57 16.73 1.71
N PRO A 161 -5.31 18.01 2.03
CA PRO A 161 -4.51 18.89 1.20
C PRO A 161 -3.00 18.68 1.45
N ILE A 162 -2.56 17.43 1.42
CA ILE A 162 -1.19 17.02 1.76
C ILE A 162 -0.80 15.95 0.75
N ASP A 163 0.34 16.16 0.09
CA ASP A 163 1.02 15.16 -0.73
C ASP A 163 1.56 14.04 0.18
N PHE A 164 1.23 12.79 -0.11
CA PHE A 164 1.62 11.65 0.70
C PHE A 164 2.16 10.49 -0.15
N GLY A 165 3.07 9.72 0.45
CA GLY A 165 3.64 8.55 -0.21
C GLY A 165 5.06 8.35 0.25
N ILE A 166 5.27 7.28 1.02
CA ILE A 166 6.54 6.92 1.62
C ILE A 166 7.55 6.57 0.54
N VAL A 167 7.16 5.72 -0.43
CA VAL A 167 8.06 5.33 -1.52
C VAL A 167 8.43 6.54 -2.37
N GLN A 168 7.46 7.33 -2.84
CA GLN A 168 7.78 8.51 -3.66
C GLN A 168 8.66 9.54 -2.92
N PHE A 169 8.45 9.69 -1.62
CA PHE A 169 9.31 10.52 -0.76
C PHE A 169 10.74 9.99 -0.70
N ILE A 170 10.92 8.68 -0.50
CA ILE A 170 12.25 8.03 -0.45
C ILE A 170 12.99 8.21 -1.79
N PHE A 171 12.28 8.10 -2.90
CA PHE A 171 12.84 8.29 -4.24
C PHE A 171 12.95 9.76 -4.66
N GLY A 172 12.47 10.69 -3.83
CA GLY A 172 12.55 12.13 -4.07
C GLY A 172 11.71 12.60 -5.25
N LEU A 173 10.56 11.96 -5.48
CA LEU A 173 9.61 12.23 -6.54
C LEU A 173 8.44 13.14 -6.12
N GLY A 174 8.36 13.49 -4.84
CA GLY A 174 7.19 14.10 -4.21
C GLY A 174 6.96 13.42 -2.87
N GLY A 175 5.78 13.54 -2.29
CA GLY A 175 5.35 12.74 -1.15
C GLY A 175 5.67 13.29 0.22
N ASN A 176 5.14 12.55 1.19
CA ASN A 176 5.46 12.67 2.60
C ASN A 176 5.67 11.27 3.18
N GLY A 177 6.77 11.08 3.92
CA GLY A 177 7.12 9.81 4.57
C GLY A 177 6.30 9.46 5.83
N GLY A 178 5.11 10.03 5.98
CA GLY A 178 4.20 9.77 7.10
C GLY A 178 3.29 8.57 6.85
N LEU A 179 2.86 7.92 7.93
CA LEU A 179 1.80 6.91 7.92
C LEU A 179 0.47 7.64 8.19
N PHE A 180 -0.38 7.76 7.18
CA PHE A 180 -1.63 8.54 7.29
C PHE A 180 -2.87 7.66 7.45
N THR A 181 -2.89 6.48 6.83
CA THR A 181 -4.03 5.57 6.81
C THR A 181 -3.59 4.15 6.46
N ASP A 182 -4.53 3.19 6.48
CA ASP A 182 -4.28 1.79 6.14
C ASP A 182 -3.98 1.59 4.65
N VAL A 183 -4.74 2.23 3.76
CA VAL A 183 -4.57 2.14 2.31
C VAL A 183 -4.38 3.53 1.70
N MET A 184 -3.22 3.79 1.10
CA MET A 184 -2.88 5.06 0.47
C MET A 184 -2.82 4.88 -1.04
N HIS A 185 -3.76 5.48 -1.78
CA HIS A 185 -3.59 5.68 -3.23
C HIS A 185 -2.75 6.93 -3.44
N ALA A 186 -1.44 6.76 -3.54
CA ALA A 186 -0.42 7.81 -3.50
C ALA A 186 -0.13 8.45 -4.88
N GLY A 187 -1.00 8.23 -5.86
CA GLY A 187 -1.03 8.99 -7.11
C GLY A 187 -0.41 8.33 -8.34
N PHE A 188 -0.34 9.12 -9.42
CA PHE A 188 0.18 8.76 -10.73
C PHE A 188 1.61 9.28 -10.86
N LEU A 189 2.58 8.36 -10.97
CA LEU A 189 4.00 8.69 -10.90
C LEU A 189 4.75 8.44 -12.20
N PRO A 190 5.87 9.17 -12.42
CA PRO A 190 6.63 9.06 -13.65
C PRO A 190 7.43 7.75 -13.72
N ALA A 191 7.93 7.47 -14.93
CA ALA A 191 8.74 6.29 -15.27
C ALA A 191 9.82 5.88 -14.23
N PRO A 192 10.59 6.79 -13.60
CA PRO A 192 11.70 6.41 -12.73
C PRO A 192 11.31 5.47 -11.57
N LEU A 193 10.11 5.60 -11.00
CA LEU A 193 9.67 4.67 -9.96
C LEU A 193 9.51 3.25 -10.51
N PHE A 194 8.84 3.12 -11.65
CA PHE A 194 8.52 1.83 -12.24
C PHE A 194 9.76 1.14 -12.83
N ASP A 195 10.70 1.91 -13.37
CA ASP A 195 11.99 1.38 -13.83
C ASP A 195 12.91 0.96 -12.67
N ALA A 196 12.69 1.48 -11.46
CA ALA A 196 13.37 1.00 -10.25
C ALA A 196 12.76 -0.31 -9.72
N ILE A 197 11.48 -0.58 -10.01
CA ILE A 197 10.80 -1.84 -9.63
C ILE A 197 11.30 -3.00 -10.51
N ALA A 198 11.38 -2.78 -11.82
CA ALA A 198 11.84 -3.77 -12.77
C ALA A 198 12.52 -3.11 -13.97
N PRO A 199 13.48 -3.79 -14.65
CA PRO A 199 14.06 -3.27 -15.87
C PRO A 199 12.99 -2.97 -16.93
N ASN A 200 12.91 -1.70 -17.38
CA ASN A 200 11.85 -1.19 -18.26
C ASN A 200 10.43 -1.31 -17.67
N GLY A 201 10.30 -1.35 -16.34
CA GLY A 201 9.02 -1.45 -15.66
C GLY A 201 8.05 -0.35 -16.07
N SER A 202 8.55 0.84 -16.44
CA SER A 202 7.70 1.92 -16.92
C SER A 202 6.94 1.60 -18.21
N SER A 203 7.32 0.54 -18.93
CA SER A 203 6.70 0.14 -20.20
C SER A 203 5.62 -0.92 -20.07
N PHE A 204 5.55 -1.62 -18.93
CA PHE A 204 4.61 -2.71 -18.73
C PHE A 204 3.91 -2.67 -17.37
N ILE A 205 4.42 -2.01 -16.35
CA ILE A 205 3.73 -1.93 -15.04
C ILE A 205 2.67 -0.83 -15.11
N LEU A 206 1.41 -1.17 -14.93
CA LEU A 206 0.28 -0.23 -14.88
C LEU A 206 0.09 0.36 -13.48
N GLY A 207 0.21 -0.49 -12.46
CA GLY A 207 0.06 -0.13 -11.05
C GLY A 207 0.93 -1.03 -10.18
N VAL A 208 1.18 -0.57 -8.97
CA VAL A 208 1.91 -1.33 -7.94
C VAL A 208 1.33 -1.04 -6.58
N THR A 209 1.23 -2.08 -5.75
CA THR A 209 0.89 -2.00 -4.33
C THR A 209 2.09 -2.45 -3.50
N PHE A 210 2.61 -1.57 -2.66
CA PHE A 210 3.61 -1.89 -1.64
C PHE A 210 2.94 -2.26 -0.33
N THR A 211 3.50 -3.23 0.38
CA THR A 211 3.08 -3.55 1.74
C THR A 211 4.15 -3.30 2.76
N PHE A 212 3.77 -2.49 3.74
CA PHE A 212 4.58 -2.18 4.89
C PHE A 212 4.03 -2.94 6.09
N ASN A 213 4.89 -3.68 6.76
CA ASN A 213 4.56 -4.41 7.97
C ASN A 213 5.16 -3.72 9.18
N TRP A 214 4.49 -3.86 10.32
CA TRP A 214 5.08 -3.50 11.60
C TRP A 214 6.29 -4.40 11.90
N VAL A 215 7.28 -3.81 12.57
CA VAL A 215 8.40 -4.55 13.15
C VAL A 215 8.53 -4.30 14.65
N ASP A 216 9.09 -5.27 15.37
CA ASP A 216 9.44 -5.14 16.77
C ASP A 216 10.72 -4.29 16.98
N GLY A 217 11.14 -4.14 18.25
CA GLY A 217 12.33 -3.38 18.61
C GLY A 217 13.65 -3.96 18.08
N ASP A 218 13.65 -5.22 17.66
CA ASP A 218 14.80 -5.91 17.06
C ASP A 218 14.73 -5.90 15.51
N GLY A 219 13.67 -5.32 14.93
CA GLY A 219 13.46 -5.23 13.49
C GLY A 219 12.79 -6.46 12.86
N ASN A 220 12.25 -7.38 13.66
CA ASN A 220 11.52 -8.55 13.13
C ASN A 220 10.06 -8.19 12.84
N PRO A 221 9.44 -8.72 11.76
CA PRO A 221 8.01 -8.56 11.54
C PRO A 221 7.20 -9.07 12.74
N THR A 222 6.15 -8.34 13.11
CA THR A 222 5.25 -8.75 14.20
C THR A 222 4.09 -9.62 13.68
N ASP A 223 3.51 -10.41 14.57
CA ASP A 223 2.27 -11.20 14.40
C ASP A 223 1.54 -11.17 15.76
N ILE A 224 0.83 -10.07 16.04
CA ILE A 224 0.31 -9.82 17.40
C ILE A 224 -0.92 -10.67 17.75
N ASP A 225 -1.69 -11.09 16.74
CA ASP A 225 -2.86 -11.94 16.91
C ASP A 225 -2.52 -13.45 16.77
N ASN A 226 -1.28 -13.79 16.42
CA ASN A 226 -0.75 -15.14 16.24
C ASN A 226 -1.48 -15.92 15.14
N ASN A 227 -1.90 -15.24 14.08
CA ASN A 227 -2.60 -15.86 12.95
C ASN A 227 -1.63 -16.44 11.89
N GLY A 228 -0.31 -16.29 12.09
CA GLY A 228 0.73 -16.78 11.19
C GLY A 228 0.99 -15.90 9.98
N LYS A 229 0.37 -14.70 9.93
CA LYS A 229 0.63 -13.64 8.95
C LYS A 229 1.30 -12.47 9.64
N THR A 230 2.14 -11.75 8.92
CA THR A 230 2.78 -10.56 9.46
C THR A 230 1.80 -9.38 9.51
N ASP A 231 1.87 -8.58 10.57
CA ASP A 231 0.95 -7.46 10.78
C ASP A 231 1.23 -6.30 9.81
N VAL A 232 0.24 -5.96 8.99
CA VAL A 232 0.32 -4.83 8.06
C VAL A 232 0.18 -3.50 8.81
N ALA A 233 1.11 -2.58 8.54
CA ALA A 233 1.06 -1.19 8.96
C ALA A 233 0.29 -0.33 7.96
N LEU A 234 0.62 -0.45 6.67
CA LEU A 234 -0.14 0.17 5.58
C LEU A 234 0.12 -0.52 4.24
N ARG A 235 -0.73 -0.19 3.27
CA ARG A 235 -0.63 -0.53 1.86
C ARG A 235 -0.57 0.76 1.05
N GLU A 236 0.41 0.88 0.17
CA GLU A 236 0.64 2.09 -0.62
C GLU A 236 0.59 1.76 -2.10
N ILE A 237 -0.23 2.48 -2.86
CA ILE A 237 -0.56 2.18 -4.24
C ILE A 237 -0.11 3.34 -5.15
N TYR A 238 0.56 3.00 -6.25
CA TYR A 238 0.92 3.95 -7.31
C TYR A 238 0.46 3.47 -8.68
N TYR A 239 0.20 4.43 -9.56
CA TYR A 239 -0.17 4.20 -10.95
C TYR A 239 0.89 4.79 -11.89
N ASN A 240 1.16 4.12 -13.00
CA ASN A 240 2.22 4.53 -13.91
C ASN A 240 1.75 5.58 -14.91
N ASP A 241 2.23 6.81 -14.78
CA ASP A 241 1.81 7.95 -15.58
C ASP A 241 2.42 7.97 -17.00
N THR A 242 3.20 6.96 -17.39
CA THR A 242 3.64 6.79 -18.79
C THR A 242 2.54 6.24 -19.70
N PHE A 243 1.49 5.64 -19.13
CA PHE A 243 0.41 5.03 -19.89
C PHE A 243 -0.67 6.03 -20.28
N GLY A 244 -1.28 5.80 -21.44
CA GLY A 244 -2.47 6.52 -21.87
C GLY A 244 -3.70 6.09 -21.07
N TRP A 245 -3.91 6.67 -19.89
CA TRP A 245 -5.04 6.36 -19.01
C TRP A 245 -6.37 6.78 -19.60
N ASN A 246 -7.40 5.96 -19.38
CA ASN A 246 -8.76 6.20 -19.82
C ASN A 246 -9.79 5.90 -18.71
N ILE A 247 -11.03 6.33 -18.94
CA ILE A 247 -12.22 5.90 -18.18
C ILE A 247 -13.07 5.03 -19.10
N GLY A 248 -13.18 3.75 -18.78
CA GLY A 248 -14.03 2.78 -19.47
C GLY A 248 -13.46 2.26 -20.79
N SER A 249 -12.15 2.38 -21.01
CA SER A 249 -11.45 1.96 -22.24
C SER A 249 -10.10 1.31 -21.92
N THR A 250 -9.21 1.15 -22.91
CA THR A 250 -7.87 0.58 -22.72
C THR A 250 -7.11 1.31 -21.61
N TYR A 251 -6.49 0.56 -20.69
CA TYR A 251 -5.87 1.09 -19.47
C TYR A 251 -6.86 1.96 -18.68
N ASP A 252 -7.95 1.32 -18.28
CA ASP A 252 -8.98 1.94 -17.48
C ASP A 252 -8.53 2.11 -16.02
N VAL A 253 -8.60 3.35 -15.51
CA VAL A 253 -8.18 3.68 -14.15
C VAL A 253 -8.91 2.82 -13.12
N GLU A 254 -10.23 2.67 -13.24
CA GLU A 254 -11.03 1.90 -12.27
C GLU A 254 -10.66 0.41 -12.30
N THR A 255 -10.36 -0.15 -13.47
CA THR A 255 -9.94 -1.55 -13.60
C THR A 255 -8.60 -1.80 -12.89
N VAL A 256 -7.62 -0.91 -13.09
CA VAL A 256 -6.31 -1.03 -12.44
C VAL A 256 -6.42 -0.75 -10.95
N SER A 257 -7.14 0.30 -10.55
CA SER A 257 -7.34 0.61 -9.13
C SER A 257 -8.11 -0.49 -8.40
N LEU A 258 -9.07 -1.16 -9.05
CA LEU A 258 -9.75 -2.32 -8.47
C LEU A 258 -8.81 -3.50 -8.22
N HIS A 259 -7.86 -3.73 -9.13
CA HIS A 259 -6.82 -4.73 -8.96
C HIS A 259 -5.89 -4.40 -7.79
N GLU A 260 -5.30 -3.20 -7.78
CA GLU A 260 -4.38 -2.77 -6.73
C GLU A 260 -5.06 -2.67 -5.36
N ALA A 261 -6.31 -2.21 -5.31
CA ALA A 261 -7.12 -2.25 -4.09
C ALA A 261 -7.33 -3.68 -3.58
N GLY A 262 -7.40 -4.68 -4.48
CA GLY A 262 -7.43 -6.08 -4.09
C GLY A 262 -6.17 -6.49 -3.33
N HIS A 263 -4.97 -6.11 -3.82
CA HIS A 263 -3.71 -6.32 -3.10
C HIS A 263 -3.69 -5.60 -1.75
N ALA A 264 -4.18 -4.36 -1.70
CA ALA A 264 -4.31 -3.63 -0.45
C ALA A 264 -5.30 -4.30 0.53
N LEU A 265 -6.26 -5.08 0.03
CA LEU A 265 -7.20 -5.88 0.82
C LEU A 265 -6.78 -7.36 0.88
N SER A 266 -5.46 -7.60 0.91
CA SER A 266 -4.83 -8.89 1.16
C SER A 266 -5.10 -9.97 0.11
N GLN A 267 -5.57 -9.61 -1.09
CA GLN A 267 -5.65 -10.53 -2.23
C GLN A 267 -4.28 -10.74 -2.87
N GLY A 268 -3.93 -11.99 -3.14
CA GLY A 268 -2.81 -12.34 -4.01
C GLY A 268 -3.24 -12.48 -5.48
N HIS A 269 -2.26 -12.40 -6.39
CA HIS A 269 -2.48 -12.74 -7.79
C HIS A 269 -3.07 -14.15 -7.96
N PHE A 270 -3.91 -14.32 -8.98
CA PHE A 270 -4.53 -15.61 -9.30
C PHE A 270 -4.81 -15.82 -10.77
N GLY A 271 -4.78 -17.08 -11.17
CA GLY A 271 -5.09 -17.54 -12.52
C GLY A 271 -3.84 -17.70 -13.35
N LYS A 272 -4.06 -17.80 -14.66
CA LYS A 272 -3.01 -18.01 -15.64
C LYS A 272 -3.31 -17.21 -16.90
N ALA A 273 -2.32 -16.51 -17.43
CA ALA A 273 -2.34 -15.99 -18.79
C ALA A 273 -1.35 -16.74 -19.70
N PHE A 274 -1.77 -17.02 -20.94
CA PHE A 274 -0.94 -17.71 -21.92
C PHE A 274 -1.36 -17.35 -23.35
N ARG A 275 -0.40 -17.36 -24.28
CA ARG A 275 -0.72 -17.26 -25.72
C ARG A 275 -0.90 -18.63 -26.35
N SER A 276 -1.89 -18.78 -27.23
CA SER A 276 -2.03 -20.00 -28.04
C SER A 276 -1.13 -19.94 -29.28
N GLY A 277 -0.25 -20.93 -29.45
CA GLY A 277 0.76 -20.96 -30.51
C GLY A 277 0.27 -20.99 -31.96
N GLY A 278 -1.05 -21.11 -32.19
CA GLY A 278 -1.64 -21.07 -33.53
C GLY A 278 -2.11 -19.69 -34.01
N ASN A 279 -2.30 -18.72 -33.12
CA ASN A 279 -2.84 -17.39 -33.49
C ASN A 279 -2.35 -16.23 -32.62
N ASN A 280 -1.40 -16.46 -31.71
CA ASN A 280 -0.84 -15.49 -30.76
C ASN A 280 -1.89 -14.74 -29.89
N LYS A 281 -3.13 -15.23 -29.81
CA LYS A 281 -4.14 -14.65 -28.92
C LYS A 281 -3.78 -14.93 -27.46
N LEU A 282 -3.91 -13.91 -26.62
CA LEU A 282 -3.80 -14.03 -25.18
C LEU A 282 -5.07 -14.63 -24.59
N HIS A 283 -4.91 -15.62 -23.74
CA HIS A 283 -6.00 -16.30 -23.03
C HIS A 283 -5.78 -16.20 -21.53
N PHE A 284 -6.88 -16.08 -20.78
CA PHE A 284 -6.90 -16.08 -19.32
C PHE A 284 -7.68 -17.28 -18.80
N SER A 285 -7.21 -17.90 -17.72
CA SER A 285 -7.87 -19.05 -17.09
C SER A 285 -7.67 -19.04 -15.57
N PRO A 286 -8.70 -18.61 -14.80
CA PRO A 286 -9.84 -17.80 -15.25
C PRO A 286 -9.41 -16.36 -15.59
N ARG A 287 -10.29 -15.62 -16.26
CA ARG A 287 -10.24 -14.14 -16.28
C ARG A 287 -10.73 -13.65 -14.92
N ALA A 288 -9.88 -12.96 -14.19
CA ALA A 288 -10.12 -12.49 -12.82
C ALA A 288 -9.54 -11.09 -12.65
N VAL A 289 -10.10 -10.29 -11.74
CA VAL A 289 -9.55 -8.99 -11.39
C VAL A 289 -8.10 -9.15 -10.94
N MET A 290 -7.83 -10.15 -10.09
CA MET A 290 -6.48 -10.42 -9.56
C MET A 290 -5.57 -11.20 -10.53
N ASN A 291 -5.84 -11.24 -11.83
CA ASN A 291 -4.86 -11.72 -12.81
C ASN A 291 -3.64 -10.77 -12.82
N ALA A 292 -2.41 -11.27 -12.96
CA ALA A 292 -1.22 -10.40 -12.98
C ALA A 292 -1.03 -9.60 -14.29
N ALA A 293 -1.89 -9.82 -15.29
CA ALA A 293 -1.85 -9.10 -16.57
C ALA A 293 -3.21 -8.51 -16.94
N TYR A 294 -3.17 -7.35 -17.59
CA TYR A 294 -4.35 -6.60 -18.03
C TYR A 294 -5.18 -7.40 -19.03
N SER A 295 -6.44 -7.66 -18.66
CA SER A 295 -7.36 -8.48 -19.48
C SER A 295 -8.45 -7.65 -20.17
N GLY A 296 -8.26 -6.33 -20.28
CA GLY A 296 -9.29 -5.39 -20.69
C GLY A 296 -10.11 -4.85 -19.51
N VAL A 297 -11.04 -3.94 -19.78
CA VAL A 297 -11.89 -3.31 -18.75
C VAL A 297 -12.60 -4.39 -17.92
N GLN A 298 -12.45 -4.31 -16.61
CA GLN A 298 -13.06 -5.20 -15.64
C GLN A 298 -13.29 -4.46 -14.32
N ARG A 299 -14.56 -4.27 -13.96
CA ARG A 299 -14.97 -3.46 -12.80
C ARG A 299 -15.88 -4.22 -11.83
N GLU A 300 -16.01 -5.52 -12.03
CA GLU A 300 -16.87 -6.39 -11.25
C GLU A 300 -16.05 -7.48 -10.58
N ILE A 301 -16.36 -7.73 -9.31
CA ILE A 301 -15.79 -8.82 -8.53
C ILE A 301 -16.65 -10.07 -8.70
N ALA A 302 -16.04 -11.14 -9.21
CA ALA A 302 -16.73 -12.38 -9.50
C ALA A 302 -15.95 -13.60 -8.98
N GLU A 303 -16.69 -14.68 -8.75
CA GLU A 303 -16.18 -16.03 -8.52
C GLU A 303 -14.95 -16.09 -7.60
N THR A 304 -13.75 -16.27 -8.19
CA THR A 304 -12.51 -16.46 -7.45
C THR A 304 -12.05 -15.22 -6.70
N ASP A 305 -12.31 -14.01 -7.21
CA ASP A 305 -11.98 -12.76 -6.52
C ASP A 305 -12.87 -12.58 -5.29
N ASN A 306 -14.18 -12.87 -5.42
CA ASN A 306 -15.11 -12.87 -4.30
C ASN A 306 -14.74 -13.94 -3.25
N ALA A 307 -14.42 -15.16 -3.69
CA ALA A 307 -14.04 -16.25 -2.79
C ALA A 307 -12.74 -15.95 -2.03
N GLY A 308 -11.74 -15.40 -2.73
CA GLY A 308 -10.49 -14.94 -2.11
C GLY A 308 -10.77 -13.86 -1.06
N HIS A 309 -11.60 -12.86 -1.40
CA HIS A 309 -11.93 -11.77 -0.48
C HIS A 309 -12.65 -12.26 0.77
N CYS A 310 -13.69 -13.08 0.59
CA CYS A 310 -14.39 -13.69 1.70
C CYS A 310 -13.47 -14.57 2.56
N SER A 311 -12.46 -15.23 1.98
CA SER A 311 -11.52 -16.04 2.75
C SER A 311 -10.60 -15.23 3.67
N ASN A 312 -10.39 -13.94 3.38
CA ASN A 312 -9.64 -13.03 4.24
C ASN A 312 -10.56 -12.35 5.27
N TRP A 313 -11.74 -11.91 4.84
CA TRP A 313 -12.51 -10.89 5.56
C TRP A 313 -13.83 -11.36 6.17
N ALA A 314 -14.35 -12.54 5.81
CA ALA A 314 -15.67 -12.97 6.28
C ALA A 314 -15.78 -13.15 7.81
N SER A 315 -14.65 -13.39 8.48
CA SER A 315 -14.59 -13.54 9.94
C SER A 315 -14.21 -12.24 10.66
N TRP A 316 -13.90 -11.16 9.93
CA TRP A 316 -13.54 -9.87 10.50
C TRP A 316 -14.69 -9.26 11.33
N PRO A 317 -14.43 -8.66 12.50
CA PRO A 317 -13.12 -8.44 13.15
C PRO A 317 -12.69 -9.55 14.12
N ASN A 318 -13.26 -10.75 14.02
CA ASN A 318 -13.09 -11.86 14.98
C ASN A 318 -12.11 -12.94 14.48
N ASN A 319 -11.14 -12.56 13.63
CA ASN A 319 -10.14 -13.48 13.08
C ASN A 319 -9.24 -14.06 14.17
#